data_AF-A0A256IRV2-F1
#
_entry.id   AF-A0A256IRV2-F1
#
_cell.length_a   1.000
_cell.length_b   1.000
_cell.length_c   1.000
_cell.angle_alpha   90.00
_cell.angle_beta   90.00
_cell.angle_gamma   90.00
#
_symmetry.space_group_name_H-M   'P 1'
#
loop_
_entity.id
_entity.type
_entity.pdbx_description
1 polymer ?
#
loop_
_entity_poly.entity_id
_entity_poly.type
_entity_poly.pdbx_seq_one_letter_code
_entity_poly.pdbx_strand_id
1 'polypeptide(L)'
;MGRLKTLAQTFHEFATNHVEQPDVPAVADGDNGYAKSTKIALLLLKEEINKPLRRLEDYLNEMPGILGVFDLDSSPDYTSFSVWDDEFPMKELRRLLRASAEQAGLSGTASIDASGFQRDQASSHYRNRVGYSFNAMKTTLLVDT
;
A
#
# COMPACT_ATOMS: atom_id res chain seq x y z
N MET A 1 4.16 -3.80 -21.28
CA MET A 1 4.59 -4.84 -20.32
C MET A 1 5.88 -4.49 -19.57
N GLY A 2 6.89 -3.88 -20.20
CA GLY A 2 8.19 -3.59 -19.55
C GLY A 2 8.15 -2.66 -18.32
N ARG A 3 7.31 -1.61 -18.32
CA ARG A 3 7.21 -0.66 -17.19
C ARG A 3 6.76 -1.34 -15.89
N LEU A 4 5.70 -2.17 -15.95
CA LEU A 4 5.14 -2.81 -14.75
C LEU A 4 6.10 -3.86 -14.18
N LYS A 5 6.83 -4.59 -15.05
CA LYS A 5 7.90 -5.50 -14.61
C LYS A 5 9.04 -4.77 -13.92
N THR A 6 9.45 -3.61 -14.46
CA THR A 6 10.48 -2.77 -13.84
C THR A 6 10.04 -2.29 -12.46
N LEU A 7 8.79 -1.81 -12.34
CA LEU A 7 8.20 -1.43 -11.06
C LEU A 7 8.14 -2.58 -10.06
N ALA A 8 7.75 -3.78 -10.51
CA ALA A 8 7.75 -4.97 -9.66
C ALA A 8 9.15 -5.29 -9.11
N GLN A 9 10.20 -5.17 -9.93
CA GLN A 9 11.59 -5.32 -9.50
C GLN A 9 11.99 -4.25 -8.48
N THR A 10 11.67 -2.98 -8.77
CA THR A 10 11.94 -1.87 -7.86
C THR A 10 11.24 -2.05 -6.51
N PHE A 11 9.98 -2.48 -6.50
CA PHE A 11 9.22 -2.74 -5.27
C PHE A 11 9.76 -3.96 -4.50
N HIS A 12 10.18 -5.00 -5.21
CA HIS A 12 10.83 -6.15 -4.59
C HIS A 12 12.13 -5.75 -3.88
N GLU A 13 13.02 -5.04 -4.57
CA GLU A 13 14.27 -4.52 -3.99
C GLU A 13 14.00 -3.58 -2.81
N PHE A 14 13.05 -2.64 -2.96
CA PHE A 14 12.67 -1.72 -1.90
C PHE A 14 12.15 -2.42 -0.65
N ALA A 15 11.24 -3.39 -0.82
CA ALA A 15 10.68 -4.14 0.30
C ALA A 15 11.71 -5.02 0.99
N THR A 16 12.61 -5.66 0.23
CA THR A 16 13.73 -6.43 0.78
C THR A 16 14.65 -5.54 1.61
N ASN A 17 15.08 -4.40 1.08
CA ASN A 17 15.89 -3.43 1.83
C ASN A 17 15.19 -2.88 3.07
N HIS A 18 13.87 -2.72 3.04
CA HIS A 18 13.09 -2.26 4.19
C HIS A 18 13.05 -3.30 5.33
N VAL A 19 12.90 -4.58 4.97
CA VAL A 19 12.87 -5.69 5.94
C VAL A 19 14.27 -6.00 6.49
N GLU A 20 15.33 -5.78 5.71
CA GLU A 20 16.73 -6.01 6.11
C GLU A 20 17.35 -4.88 6.98
N GLN A 21 16.59 -3.86 7.38
CA GLN A 21 17.11 -2.79 8.26
C GLN A 21 17.59 -3.35 9.62
N PRO A 22 18.80 -2.95 10.10
CA PRO A 22 19.56 -3.68 11.13
C PRO A 22 19.05 -3.60 12.58
N ASP A 23 18.01 -2.81 12.87
CA ASP A 23 17.57 -2.53 14.24
C ASP A 23 16.32 -3.28 14.70
N VAL A 24 15.78 -4.19 13.88
CA VAL A 24 14.68 -5.07 14.28
C VAL A 24 15.05 -6.49 13.89
N PRO A 25 15.14 -7.44 14.84
CA PRO A 25 15.48 -8.82 14.50
C PRO A 25 14.47 -9.32 13.46
N ALA A 26 14.97 -9.95 12.40
CA ALA A 26 14.17 -10.67 11.44
C ALA A 26 13.47 -11.83 12.17
N VAL A 27 12.33 -11.53 12.79
CA VAL A 27 11.41 -12.53 13.28
C VAL A 27 10.81 -13.15 12.03
N ALA A 28 11.22 -14.37 11.73
CA ALA A 28 10.49 -15.23 10.83
C ALA A 28 9.15 -15.51 11.50
N ASP A 29 8.18 -14.63 11.28
CA ASP A 29 6.87 -14.74 11.90
C ASP A 29 6.03 -15.71 11.06
N GLY A 30 5.85 -16.90 11.65
CA GLY A 30 4.66 -17.75 11.58
C GLY A 30 3.95 -17.93 10.24
N ASP A 31 4.20 -19.07 9.61
CA ASP A 31 3.17 -20.03 9.17
C ASP A 31 2.05 -19.55 8.22
N ASN A 32 2.30 -18.53 7.38
CA ASN A 32 1.34 -18.15 6.33
C ASN A 32 2.03 -17.79 5.00
N GLY A 33 2.64 -18.81 4.37
CA GLY A 33 2.86 -18.95 2.92
C GLY A 33 3.82 -18.01 2.18
N TYR A 34 4.06 -16.78 2.65
CA TYR A 34 4.78 -15.74 1.89
C TYR A 34 5.72 -14.92 2.79
N ALA A 35 6.92 -14.61 2.28
CA ALA A 35 7.88 -13.74 2.96
C ALA A 35 7.32 -12.32 3.15
N LYS A 36 7.65 -11.68 4.28
CA LYS A 36 7.17 -10.32 4.62
C LYS A 36 7.49 -9.29 3.54
N SER A 37 8.70 -9.32 2.98
CA SER A 37 9.11 -8.44 1.87
C SER A 37 8.25 -8.66 0.62
N THR A 38 7.89 -9.91 0.33
CA THR A 38 7.03 -10.27 -0.81
C THR A 38 5.61 -9.74 -0.60
N LYS A 39 5.04 -9.89 0.60
CA LYS A 39 3.72 -9.32 0.95
C LYS A 39 3.71 -7.80 0.73
N ILE A 40 4.70 -7.09 1.28
CA ILE A 40 4.82 -5.63 1.15
C ILE A 40 4.93 -5.21 -0.32
N ALA A 41 5.83 -5.85 -1.08
CA ALA A 41 6.04 -5.48 -2.48
C ALA A 41 4.79 -5.73 -3.34
N LEU A 42 4.05 -6.82 -3.09
CA LEU A 42 2.79 -7.11 -3.77
C LEU A 42 1.68 -6.14 -3.39
N LEU A 43 1.63 -5.67 -2.14
CA LEU A 43 0.71 -4.60 -1.73
C LEU A 43 1.02 -3.28 -2.43
N LEU A 44 2.30 -2.91 -2.57
CA LEU A 44 2.69 -1.71 -3.35
C LEU A 44 2.29 -1.85 -4.83
N LEU A 45 2.51 -3.03 -5.41
CA LEU A 45 2.13 -3.32 -6.78
C LEU A 45 0.60 -3.29 -6.97
N LYS A 46 -0.16 -3.78 -5.99
CA LYS A 46 -1.63 -3.67 -5.94
C LYS A 46 -2.09 -2.22 -6.05
N GLU A 47 -1.48 -1.32 -5.28
CA GLU A 47 -1.84 0.11 -5.30
C GLU A 47 -1.51 0.77 -6.65
N GLU A 48 -0.39 0.42 -7.30
CA GLU A 48 -0.05 0.92 -8.64
C GLU A 48 -1.00 0.38 -9.73
N ILE A 49 -1.39 -0.91 -9.64
CA ILE A 49 -2.32 -1.52 -10.59
C ILE A 49 -3.75 -0.99 -10.39
N ASN A 50 -4.12 -0.67 -9.16
CA ASN A 50 -5.40 -0.07 -8.75
C ASN A 50 -6.64 -0.77 -9.36
N LYS A 51 -6.72 -2.08 -9.18
CA LYS A 51 -7.86 -2.92 -9.60
C LYS A 51 -8.57 -3.51 -8.37
N PRO A 52 -9.88 -3.84 -8.48
CA PRO A 52 -10.57 -4.62 -7.46
C PRO A 52 -9.82 -5.94 -7.17
N LEU A 53 -9.75 -6.37 -5.92
CA LEU A 53 -8.91 -7.52 -5.50
C LEU A 53 -9.11 -8.79 -6.35
N ARG A 54 -10.36 -9.15 -6.67
CA ARG A 54 -10.65 -10.30 -7.54
C ARG A 54 -10.09 -10.16 -8.96
N ARG A 55 -10.10 -8.93 -9.49
CA ARG A 55 -9.54 -8.63 -10.82
C ARG A 55 -8.02 -8.52 -10.77
N LEU A 56 -7.45 -8.14 -9.62
CA LEU A 56 -6.01 -8.09 -9.42
C LEU A 56 -5.41 -9.50 -9.50
N GLU A 57 -6.03 -10.48 -8.84
CA GLU A 57 -5.61 -11.88 -8.89
C GLU A 57 -5.58 -12.43 -10.32
N ASP A 58 -6.69 -12.31 -11.05
CA ASP A 58 -6.77 -12.71 -12.47
C ASP A 58 -5.68 -12.01 -13.30
N TYR A 59 -5.51 -10.70 -13.09
CA TYR A 59 -4.55 -9.88 -13.83
C TYR A 59 -3.09 -10.29 -13.56
N LEU A 60 -2.74 -10.63 -12.32
CA LEU A 60 -1.42 -11.11 -11.97
C LEU A 60 -1.15 -12.50 -12.55
N ASN A 61 -2.15 -13.39 -12.54
CA ASN A 61 -2.05 -14.71 -13.16
C ASN A 61 -1.84 -14.64 -14.68
N GLU A 62 -2.37 -13.61 -15.36
CA GLU A 62 -2.08 -13.34 -16.77
C GLU A 62 -0.66 -12.78 -17.02
N MET A 63 0.08 -12.45 -15.96
CA MET A 63 1.40 -11.80 -16.03
C MET A 63 2.49 -12.63 -15.31
N PRO A 64 2.84 -13.83 -15.81
CA PRO A 64 3.83 -14.71 -15.16
C PRO A 64 5.22 -14.07 -15.06
N GLY A 65 5.56 -13.15 -15.97
CA GLY A 65 6.82 -12.41 -15.92
C GLY A 65 6.93 -11.40 -14.76
N ILE A 66 5.81 -11.06 -14.11
CA ILE A 66 5.75 -10.26 -12.88
C ILE A 66 5.78 -11.18 -11.68
N LEU A 67 5.00 -12.26 -11.69
CA LEU A 67 5.02 -13.28 -10.62
C LEU A 67 6.41 -13.88 -10.42
N GLY A 68 7.14 -14.13 -11.52
CA GLY A 68 8.52 -14.61 -11.48
C GLY A 68 9.54 -13.59 -10.92
N VAL A 69 9.16 -12.33 -10.67
CA VAL A 69 10.01 -11.39 -9.89
C VAL A 69 9.94 -11.72 -8.39
N PHE A 70 8.84 -12.33 -7.95
CA PHE A 70 8.57 -12.69 -6.56
C PHE A 70 8.74 -14.20 -6.30
N ASP A 71 9.29 -14.93 -7.27
CA ASP A 71 9.39 -16.40 -7.25
C ASP A 71 8.06 -17.10 -7.00
N LEU A 72 6.97 -16.57 -7.58
CA LEU A 72 5.62 -17.13 -7.45
C LEU A 72 5.17 -17.84 -8.73
N ASP A 73 4.58 -19.03 -8.57
CA ASP A 73 3.97 -19.79 -9.67
C ASP A 73 2.57 -19.28 -10.02
N SER A 74 1.85 -18.71 -9.03
CA SER A 74 0.52 -18.14 -9.18
C SER A 74 0.34 -16.92 -8.28
N SER A 75 -0.62 -16.06 -8.63
CA SER A 75 -1.02 -14.94 -7.76
C SER A 75 -1.52 -15.48 -6.42
N PRO A 76 -1.24 -14.78 -5.30
CA PRO A 76 -1.98 -14.98 -4.07
C PRO A 76 -3.48 -14.74 -4.31
N ASP A 77 -4.32 -15.46 -3.55
CA ASP A 77 -5.77 -15.30 -3.60
C ASP A 77 -6.16 -13.89 -3.16
N TYR A 78 -7.24 -13.35 -3.72
CA TYR A 78 -7.74 -12.03 -3.37
C TYR A 78 -7.98 -11.85 -1.86
N THR A 79 -8.30 -12.93 -1.12
CA THR A 79 -8.45 -12.87 0.34
C THR A 79 -7.12 -12.67 1.06
N SER A 80 -6.02 -13.17 0.51
CA SER A 80 -4.67 -12.99 1.07
C SER A 80 -4.29 -11.51 1.08
N PHE A 81 -4.55 -10.80 -0.03
CA PHE A 81 -4.34 -9.35 -0.10
C PHE A 81 -5.14 -8.58 0.95
N SER A 82 -6.40 -8.98 1.19
CA SER A 82 -7.23 -8.36 2.23
C SER A 82 -6.67 -8.59 3.64
N VAL A 83 -6.17 -9.80 3.91
CA VAL A 83 -5.55 -10.12 5.21
C VAL A 83 -4.27 -9.31 5.39
N TRP A 84 -3.45 -9.19 4.34
CA TRP A 84 -2.20 -8.44 4.41
C TRP A 84 -2.42 -6.94 4.58
N ASP A 85 -3.44 -6.36 3.95
CA ASP A 85 -3.83 -4.95 4.15
C ASP A 85 -4.10 -4.65 5.64
N ASP A 86 -4.68 -5.60 6.38
CA ASP A 86 -4.94 -5.48 7.82
C ASP A 86 -3.76 -5.92 8.71
N GLU A 87 -2.82 -6.71 8.18
CA GLU A 87 -1.65 -7.25 8.88
C GLU A 87 -0.63 -6.15 9.21
N PHE A 88 -0.43 -5.18 8.31
CA PHE A 88 0.59 -4.15 8.48
C PHE A 88 0.07 -2.95 9.29
N PRO A 89 0.68 -2.63 10.44
CA PRO A 89 0.25 -1.48 11.22
C PRO A 89 0.48 -0.19 10.43
N MET A 90 -0.43 0.78 10.56
CA MET A 90 -0.34 2.09 9.89
C MET A 90 1.00 2.81 10.11
N LYS A 91 1.72 2.50 11.20
CA LYS A 91 3.08 3.01 11.46
C LYS A 91 4.10 2.49 10.44
N GLU A 92 4.01 1.22 10.06
CA GLU A 92 4.88 0.58 9.08
C GLU A 92 4.61 1.11 7.67
N LEU A 93 3.33 1.22 7.29
CA LEU A 93 2.93 1.85 6.02
C LEU A 93 3.47 3.30 5.90
N ARG A 94 3.42 4.10 6.97
CA ARG A 94 4.02 5.44 6.99
C ARG A 94 5.53 5.44 6.85
N ARG A 95 6.23 4.43 7.37
CA ARG A 95 7.69 4.30 7.20
C ARG A 95 8.04 3.96 5.75
N LEU A 96 7.29 3.04 5.13
CA LEU A 96 7.43 2.71 3.71
C LEU A 96 7.18 3.94 2.84
N LEU A 97 6.12 4.71 3.09
CA LEU A 97 5.84 5.95 2.37
C LEU A 97 6.97 6.97 2.50
N ARG A 98 7.53 7.14 3.70
CA ARG A 98 8.66 8.05 3.92
C ARG A 98 9.92 7.60 3.19
N ALA A 99 10.28 6.31 3.31
CA ALA A 99 11.44 5.76 2.61
C ALA A 99 11.29 5.87 1.08
N SER A 100 10.08 5.69 0.56
CA SER A 100 9.80 5.90 -0.87
C SER A 100 9.95 7.36 -1.29
N ALA A 101 9.53 8.32 -0.46
CA ALA A 101 9.71 9.75 -0.74
C ALA A 101 11.19 10.14 -0.75
N GLU A 102 11.96 9.63 0.23
CA GLU A 102 13.42 9.82 0.29
C GLU A 102 14.12 9.24 -0.96
N GLN A 103 13.70 8.08 -1.45
CA GLN A 103 14.26 7.44 -2.65
C GLN A 103 13.88 8.15 -3.95
N ALA A 104 12.65 8.67 -4.05
CA ALA A 104 12.18 9.40 -5.22
C ALA A 104 12.89 10.77 -5.39
N GLY A 105 13.53 11.26 -4.33
CA GLY A 105 14.11 12.60 -4.25
C GLY A 105 13.02 13.66 -4.07
N LEU A 106 13.23 14.57 -3.12
CA LEU A 106 12.26 15.64 -2.84
C LEU A 106 12.26 16.60 -4.03
N SER A 107 11.19 16.59 -4.83
CA SER A 107 11.10 17.42 -6.05
C SER A 107 10.81 18.89 -5.75
N GLY A 108 10.72 19.28 -4.47
CA GLY A 108 10.26 20.59 -4.02
C GLY A 108 8.77 20.85 -4.29
N THR A 109 8.01 19.82 -4.68
CA THR A 109 6.57 19.92 -4.99
C THR A 109 5.77 19.46 -3.78
N ALA A 110 4.98 20.37 -3.19
CA ALA A 110 4.10 20.05 -2.08
C ALA A 110 2.89 19.23 -2.57
N SER A 111 2.70 18.03 -2.01
CA SER A 111 1.49 17.24 -2.21
C SER A 111 0.51 17.51 -1.07
N ILE A 112 -0.67 18.03 -1.40
CA ILE A 112 -1.75 18.28 -0.45
C ILE A 112 -2.62 17.02 -0.41
N ASP A 113 -2.59 16.29 0.71
CA ASP A 113 -3.55 15.19 0.92
C ASP A 113 -4.67 15.63 1.87
N ALA A 114 -5.89 15.62 1.37
CA ALA A 114 -7.09 16.01 2.09
C ALA A 114 -7.83 14.77 2.62
N SER A 115 -7.20 14.01 3.51
CA SER A 115 -7.81 12.84 4.18
C SER A 115 -8.34 13.18 5.57
N GLY A 116 -9.18 14.19 5.70
CA GLY A 116 -9.75 14.59 6.99
C GLY A 116 -11.26 14.74 6.95
N PHE A 117 -11.97 13.62 6.94
CA PHE A 117 -13.38 13.63 7.34
C PHE A 117 -13.46 13.74 8.86
N GLN A 118 -14.20 14.73 9.35
CA GLN A 118 -14.62 14.78 10.74
C GLN A 118 -15.42 13.48 11.01
N ARG A 119 -14.92 12.65 11.93
CA ARG A 119 -15.59 11.40 12.36
C ARG A 119 -16.83 11.74 13.18
N ASP A 120 -17.85 12.23 12.49
CA ASP A 120 -19.25 12.06 12.86
C ASP A 120 -19.91 11.45 11.62
N GLN A 121 -19.81 10.12 11.47
CA GLN A 121 -20.62 9.41 10.49
C GLN A 121 -22.08 9.43 10.93
N ALA A 122 -22.72 10.59 10.82
CA ALA A 122 -24.15 10.69 10.77
C ALA A 122 -24.62 10.18 9.39
N SER A 123 -25.47 9.16 9.39
CA SER A 123 -26.12 8.67 8.18
C SER A 123 -26.75 9.83 7.40
N SER A 124 -26.81 9.71 6.07
CA SER A 124 -27.49 10.72 5.20
C SER A 124 -28.88 11.09 5.75
N HIS A 125 -29.58 10.09 6.29
CA HIS A 125 -30.89 10.26 6.91
C HIS A 125 -30.85 11.12 8.18
N TYR A 126 -29.88 10.93 9.07
CA TYR A 126 -29.73 11.75 10.27
C TYR A 126 -29.38 13.20 9.92
N ARG A 127 -28.46 13.41 8.96
CA ARG A 127 -28.01 14.74 8.53
C ARG A 127 -29.16 15.63 8.02
N ASN A 128 -30.03 15.09 7.18
CA ASN A 128 -31.19 15.83 6.65
C ASN A 128 -32.24 16.13 7.72
N ARG A 129 -32.35 15.29 8.76
CA ARG A 129 -33.33 15.48 9.83
C ARG A 129 -32.96 16.61 10.79
N VAL A 130 -31.67 16.82 11.05
CA VAL A 130 -31.19 17.82 12.04
C VAL A 130 -30.51 19.05 11.42
N GLY A 131 -30.49 19.16 10.09
CA GLY A 131 -29.90 20.33 9.41
C GLY A 131 -28.38 20.44 9.56
N TYR A 132 -27.68 19.30 9.63
CA TYR A 132 -26.23 19.26 9.87
C TYR A 132 -25.45 19.60 8.60
N SER A 133 -24.63 20.66 8.63
CA SER A 133 -23.75 21.09 7.52
C SER A 133 -22.28 21.04 7.97
N PHE A 134 -21.38 20.63 7.06
CA PHE A 134 -19.95 20.57 7.33
C PHE A 134 -19.30 21.96 7.17
N ASN A 135 -18.71 22.48 8.24
CA ASN A 135 -18.06 23.80 8.24
C ASN A 135 -16.52 23.75 8.24
N ALA A 136 -15.91 22.59 8.52
CA ALA A 136 -14.45 22.47 8.61
C ALA A 136 -13.95 21.15 8.02
N MET A 137 -12.93 21.25 7.16
CA MET A 137 -12.17 20.13 6.63
C MET A 137 -10.79 20.15 7.28
N LYS A 138 -10.32 19.01 7.79
CA LYS A 138 -8.94 18.89 8.28
C LYS A 138 -8.05 18.50 7.10
N THR A 139 -7.27 19.45 6.58
CA THR A 139 -6.27 19.19 5.54
C THR A 139 -4.92 18.90 6.19
N THR A 140 -4.20 17.91 5.68
CA THR A 140 -2.81 17.66 6.08
C THR A 140 -1.92 18.04 4.90
N LEU A 141 -1.19 19.14 5.03
CA LEU A 141 -0.23 19.57 4.01
C LEU A 141 1.08 18.82 4.28
N LEU A 142 1.47 17.90 3.39
CA LEU A 142 2.80 17.30 3.43
C LEU A 142 3.71 18.17 2.55
N VAL A 143 4.58 18.94 3.20
CA VAL A 143 5.58 19.77 2.50
C VAL A 143 6.90 19.02 2.55
N ASP A 144 7.46 18.81 1.36
CA ASP A 144 8.77 18.22 1.18
C ASP A 144 9.78 19.36 1.02
N THR A 145 10.39 19.80 2.13
CA THR A 145 11.46 20.81 2.20
C THR A 145 12.71 20.21 2.78
#